data_AF-A0AA39QQV5-F1
#
_entry.id   AF-A0AA39QQV5-F1
#
_cell.length_a   1.000
_cell.length_b   1.000
_cell.length_c   1.000
_cell.angle_alpha   90.00
_cell.angle_beta   90.00
_cell.angle_gamma   90.00
#
_symmetry.space_group_name_H-M   'P 1'
#
loop_
_entity.id
_entity.type
_entity.pdbx_description
1 polymer ?
#
loop_
_entity_poly.entity_id
_entity_poly.type
_entity_poly.pdbx_seq_one_letter_code
_entity_poly.pdbx_strand_id
1 'polypeptide(L)'
;MIGGASADGNLITENCGLQKTDGQEWSYANQTIVVANESNAMFSPGISGILGLGPNSRDGNFNATVFGGYLSGQPAGENFTYGMALSPNTGSSNDGGYLHLIHPEPSYYQGNVAWKDMQTYNTSSLDTDFYINLDSWTLTTANGNVSRSGNLVTAIDPIYDALVFPQQDASVLYASISGASVAGNTPSTNIYSIPCDTQMKMIFTINDLAVTLDESTLVVSQNGQCTGVIQQWSSPLATEYLLGSSFLSSVYVYALLLPLSSSVNSYFSIVSISNATTGTVGFAQKNTGNTNGGLSTGAVVGIAVGSAALAVLVLIAGLFIYRAIRKRRARRDSSESLSGGYKEPISSGGATLTPPLDLGNEPSVPQGGYSITSDRPNPATNRMFPPPPSYPTNTANAGGIMSITERQPQYEFPNEKGRVRYLLANA
;
A
#
# COMPACT_ATOMS: atom_id res chain seq x y z
N MET A 1 -1.60 -14.57 21.73
CA MET A 1 -1.08 -13.23 22.10
C MET A 1 -1.07 -12.36 20.85
N ILE A 2 -1.29 -11.05 20.97
CA ILE A 2 -1.22 -10.11 19.86
C ILE A 2 -0.63 -8.80 20.38
N GLY A 3 0.47 -8.29 19.81
CA GLY A 3 1.03 -7.00 20.25
C GLY A 3 1.54 -6.96 21.70
N GLY A 4 1.84 -8.11 22.32
CA GLY A 4 2.15 -8.22 23.75
C GLY A 4 0.91 -8.26 24.66
N ALA A 5 -0.29 -8.05 24.10
CA ALA A 5 -1.56 -8.33 24.76
C ALA A 5 -1.91 -9.82 24.66
N SER A 6 -2.70 -10.29 25.61
CA SER A 6 -3.17 -11.68 25.66
C SER A 6 -4.64 -11.75 25.98
N ALA A 7 -5.28 -12.81 25.49
CA ALA A 7 -6.59 -13.23 25.91
C ALA A 7 -6.57 -14.74 26.03
N ASP A 8 -7.11 -15.24 27.14
CA ASP A 8 -7.25 -16.65 27.42
C ASP A 8 -8.74 -16.96 27.55
N GLY A 9 -9.13 -18.16 27.17
CA GLY A 9 -10.53 -18.50 27.07
C GLY A 9 -10.80 -19.91 26.58
N ASN A 10 -12.08 -20.27 26.60
CA ASN A 10 -12.54 -21.53 26.03
C ASN A 10 -12.67 -21.40 24.51
N LEU A 11 -12.36 -22.49 23.81
CA LEU A 11 -12.67 -22.62 22.39
C LEU A 11 -14.12 -23.03 22.23
N ILE A 12 -14.87 -22.30 21.41
CA ILE A 12 -16.19 -22.74 20.93
C ILE A 12 -16.20 -22.74 19.41
N THR A 13 -17.15 -23.45 18.82
CA THR A 13 -17.36 -23.45 17.37
C THR A 13 -18.79 -23.02 17.09
N GLU A 14 -18.96 -21.99 16.26
CA GLU A 14 -20.27 -21.46 15.91
C GLU A 14 -20.29 -20.93 14.47
N ASN A 15 -21.48 -20.52 14.02
CA ASN A 15 -21.62 -19.80 12.77
C ASN A 15 -21.42 -18.31 13.05
N CYS A 16 -20.56 -17.67 12.28
CA CYS A 16 -20.23 -16.27 12.45
C CYS A 16 -20.62 -15.49 11.20
N GLY A 17 -20.63 -14.17 11.33
CA GLY A 17 -20.80 -13.29 10.19
C GLY A 17 -20.29 -11.89 10.46
N LEU A 18 -20.07 -11.16 9.38
CA LEU A 18 -19.66 -9.76 9.41
C LEU A 18 -20.72 -8.92 8.71
N GLN A 19 -21.11 -7.80 9.31
CA GLN A 19 -22.09 -6.91 8.70
C GLN A 19 -21.44 -6.10 7.57
N LYS A 20 -22.05 -6.18 6.38
CA LYS A 20 -21.70 -5.40 5.19
C LYS A 20 -22.30 -3.98 5.28
N THR A 21 -21.78 -3.05 4.47
CA THR A 21 -22.28 -1.67 4.38
C THR A 21 -23.71 -1.56 3.86
N ASP A 22 -24.20 -2.58 3.13
CA ASP A 22 -25.59 -2.70 2.69
C ASP A 22 -26.52 -3.23 3.82
N GLY A 23 -25.97 -3.47 5.02
CA GLY A 23 -26.67 -4.00 6.19
C GLY A 23 -26.85 -5.52 6.17
N GLN A 24 -26.52 -6.20 5.07
CA GLN A 24 -26.58 -7.65 4.96
C GLN A 24 -25.39 -8.30 5.69
N GLU A 25 -25.49 -9.58 5.99
CA GLU A 25 -24.42 -10.34 6.63
C GLU A 25 -23.58 -11.08 5.59
N TRP A 26 -22.25 -11.05 5.75
CA TRP A 26 -21.34 -12.01 5.15
C TRP A 26 -21.09 -13.13 6.17
N SER A 27 -21.84 -14.23 6.05
CA SER A 27 -21.84 -15.32 7.01
C SER A 27 -20.90 -16.46 6.59
N TYR A 28 -20.29 -17.13 7.58
CA TYR A 28 -19.45 -18.30 7.40
C TYR A 28 -19.67 -19.28 8.58
N ALA A 29 -19.66 -20.57 8.29
CA ALA A 29 -20.05 -21.60 9.24
C ALA A 29 -18.86 -22.24 9.94
N ASN A 30 -19.12 -22.86 11.10
CA ASN A 30 -18.17 -23.70 11.85
C ASN A 30 -16.83 -23.00 12.17
N GLN A 31 -16.87 -21.71 12.51
CA GLN A 31 -15.67 -20.99 12.94
C GLN A 31 -15.35 -21.35 14.39
N THR A 32 -14.12 -21.79 14.64
CA THR A 32 -13.59 -21.88 16.00
C THR A 32 -13.17 -20.50 16.49
N ILE A 33 -13.70 -20.07 17.63
CA ILE A 33 -13.34 -18.80 18.28
C ILE A 33 -12.87 -19.03 19.71
N VAL A 34 -12.00 -18.13 20.17
CA VAL A 34 -11.62 -18.04 21.59
C VAL A 34 -12.61 -17.10 22.28
N VAL A 35 -13.44 -17.63 23.18
CA VAL A 35 -14.28 -16.80 24.06
C VAL A 35 -13.44 -16.41 25.25
N ALA A 36 -12.83 -15.22 25.15
CA ALA A 36 -11.98 -14.68 26.19
C ALA A 36 -12.77 -14.53 27.49
N ASN A 37 -12.34 -15.24 28.54
CA ASN A 37 -12.83 -15.00 29.90
C ASN A 37 -11.86 -14.11 30.70
N GLU A 38 -10.62 -14.01 30.23
CA GLU A 38 -9.58 -13.13 30.75
C GLU A 38 -8.88 -12.44 29.57
N SER A 39 -8.54 -11.16 29.74
CA SER A 39 -7.72 -10.43 28.76
C SER A 39 -6.83 -9.40 29.44
N ASN A 40 -5.65 -9.18 28.86
CA ASN A 40 -4.70 -8.17 29.31
C ASN A 40 -4.47 -7.18 28.18
N ALA A 41 -5.00 -5.96 28.34
CA ALA A 41 -4.79 -4.81 27.44
C ALA A 41 -5.12 -5.07 25.95
N MET A 42 -5.88 -6.12 25.64
CA MET A 42 -6.21 -6.50 24.27
C MET A 42 -7.37 -5.69 23.68
N PHE A 43 -8.29 -5.24 24.54
CA PHE A 43 -9.50 -4.55 24.12
C PHE A 43 -9.55 -3.13 24.71
N SER A 44 -9.84 -2.16 23.85
CA SER A 44 -10.19 -0.80 24.25
C SER A 44 -11.71 -0.63 24.31
N PRO A 45 -12.22 0.43 24.96
CA PRO A 45 -13.64 0.77 24.86
C PRO A 45 -14.09 0.79 23.39
N GLY A 46 -15.25 0.20 23.11
CA GLY A 46 -15.80 0.09 21.74
C GLY A 46 -15.35 -1.13 20.95
N ILE A 47 -14.33 -1.88 21.41
CA ILE A 47 -13.86 -3.11 20.77
C ILE A 47 -14.19 -4.31 21.66
N SER A 48 -14.96 -5.27 21.15
CA SER A 48 -15.36 -6.48 21.90
C SER A 48 -14.65 -7.76 21.45
N GLY A 49 -13.83 -7.67 20.41
CA GLY A 49 -13.16 -8.83 19.83
C GLY A 49 -12.12 -8.43 18.79
N ILE A 50 -11.30 -9.40 18.39
CA ILE A 50 -10.32 -9.26 17.33
C ILE A 50 -10.58 -10.33 16.28
N LEU A 51 -10.59 -9.91 15.02
CA LEU A 51 -10.67 -10.81 13.87
C LEU A 51 -9.27 -10.96 13.27
N GLY A 52 -8.69 -12.15 13.41
CA GLY A 52 -7.43 -12.48 12.77
C GLY A 52 -7.60 -12.64 11.26
N LEU A 53 -6.80 -11.90 10.48
CA LEU A 53 -6.77 -11.99 9.02
C LEU A 53 -5.55 -12.77 8.51
N GLY A 54 -4.77 -13.41 9.39
CA GLY A 54 -3.62 -14.24 9.01
C GLY A 54 -4.02 -15.62 8.48
N PRO A 55 -3.23 -16.23 7.57
CA PRO A 55 -3.41 -17.61 7.11
C PRO A 55 -3.14 -18.67 8.18
N ASN A 56 -2.74 -18.28 9.40
CA ASN A 56 -2.32 -19.16 10.47
C ASN A 56 -1.11 -20.03 10.06
N SER A 57 -0.11 -19.37 9.48
CA SER A 57 1.08 -20.02 8.90
C SER A 57 1.94 -20.70 9.95
N ARG A 58 1.97 -20.14 11.17
CA ARG A 58 2.81 -20.61 12.28
C ARG A 58 2.32 -21.94 12.85
N ASP A 59 1.01 -22.10 13.03
CA ASP A 59 0.41 -23.36 13.49
C ASP A 59 0.16 -24.35 12.34
N GLY A 60 0.32 -23.90 11.08
CA GLY A 60 0.06 -24.71 9.89
C GLY A 60 -1.40 -25.11 9.73
N ASN A 61 -2.33 -24.43 10.40
CA ASN A 61 -3.74 -24.81 10.46
C ASN A 61 -4.62 -23.73 9.82
N PHE A 62 -4.58 -23.69 8.48
CA PHE A 62 -5.40 -22.77 7.68
C PHE A 62 -6.91 -22.97 7.91
N ASN A 63 -7.36 -24.20 8.16
CA ASN A 63 -8.76 -24.51 8.37
C ASN A 63 -9.34 -23.88 9.65
N ALA A 64 -8.49 -23.49 10.60
CA ALA A 64 -8.93 -22.75 11.79
C ALA A 64 -9.13 -21.25 11.54
N THR A 65 -8.72 -20.72 10.39
CA THR A 65 -8.93 -19.31 10.03
C THR A 65 -10.34 -19.07 9.51
N VAL A 66 -10.78 -17.81 9.54
CA VAL A 66 -12.03 -17.37 8.86
C VAL A 66 -12.03 -17.73 7.38
N PHE A 67 -10.87 -17.73 6.73
CA PHE A 67 -10.75 -18.08 5.32
C PHE A 67 -10.97 -19.58 5.10
N GLY A 68 -10.39 -20.42 5.97
CA GLY A 68 -10.60 -21.86 5.95
C GLY A 68 -12.07 -22.22 6.19
N GLY A 69 -12.69 -21.58 7.18
CA GLY A 69 -14.13 -21.72 7.46
C GLY A 69 -14.99 -21.34 6.25
N TYR A 70 -14.75 -20.17 5.66
CA TYR A 70 -15.47 -19.73 4.46
C TYR A 70 -15.28 -20.68 3.27
N LEU A 71 -14.03 -21.03 2.94
CA LEU A 71 -13.70 -21.86 1.78
C LEU A 71 -14.21 -23.30 1.92
N SER A 72 -14.40 -23.80 3.14
CA SER A 72 -14.98 -25.13 3.38
C SER A 72 -16.39 -25.30 2.81
N GLY A 73 -17.14 -24.20 2.67
CA GLY A 73 -18.48 -24.17 2.09
C GLY A 73 -18.51 -23.83 0.59
N GLN A 74 -17.37 -23.55 -0.03
CA GLN A 74 -17.28 -23.14 -1.43
C GLN A 74 -16.91 -24.32 -2.35
N PRO A 75 -17.24 -24.25 -3.66
CA PRO A 75 -16.73 -25.19 -4.65
C PRO A 75 -15.20 -25.28 -4.61
N ALA A 76 -14.66 -26.48 -4.87
CA ALA A 76 -13.22 -26.69 -4.91
C ALA A 76 -12.57 -25.78 -5.97
N GLY A 77 -11.49 -25.09 -5.58
CA GLY A 77 -10.76 -24.16 -6.45
C GLY A 77 -11.21 -22.70 -6.34
N GLU A 78 -12.14 -22.38 -5.44
CA GLU A 78 -12.48 -21.01 -5.08
C GLU A 78 -11.45 -20.37 -4.15
N ASN A 79 -11.44 -19.03 -4.18
CA ASN A 79 -10.33 -18.22 -3.74
C ASN A 79 -10.82 -17.19 -2.75
N PHE A 80 -10.10 -17.02 -1.66
CA PHE A 80 -10.36 -15.91 -0.77
C PHE A 80 -9.37 -14.79 -1.05
N THR A 81 -9.88 -13.58 -1.25
CA THR A 81 -9.04 -12.38 -1.39
C THR A 81 -9.64 -11.30 -0.52
N TYR A 82 -8.80 -10.41 0.00
CA TYR A 82 -9.29 -9.25 0.70
C TYR A 82 -8.45 -8.02 0.41
N GLY A 83 -9.10 -6.86 0.47
CA GLY A 83 -8.47 -5.56 0.32
C GLY A 83 -8.73 -4.69 1.55
N MET A 84 -7.77 -3.86 1.93
CA MET A 84 -7.89 -2.91 3.04
C MET A 84 -7.67 -1.49 2.52
N ALA A 85 -8.61 -0.61 2.83
CA ALA A 85 -8.49 0.82 2.64
C ALA A 85 -8.62 1.51 4.00
N LEU A 86 -7.53 1.46 4.78
CA LEU A 86 -7.51 2.02 6.13
C LEU A 86 -7.52 3.54 6.09
N SER A 87 -8.26 4.15 7.01
CA SER A 87 -8.23 5.60 7.22
C SER A 87 -7.05 5.97 8.12
N PRO A 88 -6.37 7.11 7.89
CA PRO A 88 -5.28 7.55 8.76
C PRO A 88 -5.76 7.74 10.20
N ASN A 89 -4.95 7.32 11.17
CA ASN A 89 -5.23 7.53 12.58
C ASN A 89 -4.92 8.98 12.96
N THR A 90 -5.91 9.87 12.87
CA THR A 90 -5.77 11.28 13.26
C THR A 90 -6.07 11.52 14.75
N GLY A 91 -6.33 10.46 15.53
CA GLY A 91 -6.78 10.54 16.92
C GLY A 91 -8.18 11.14 17.13
N SER A 92 -8.85 11.56 16.07
CA SER A 92 -10.16 12.25 16.10
C SER A 92 -11.22 11.63 15.18
N SER A 93 -10.81 10.70 14.31
CA SER A 93 -11.70 10.00 13.39
C SER A 93 -12.21 8.71 14.02
N ASN A 94 -13.53 8.51 13.95
CA ASN A 94 -14.17 7.23 14.31
C ASN A 94 -14.28 6.28 13.09
N ASP A 95 -13.76 6.69 11.94
CA ASP A 95 -13.70 5.88 10.72
C ASP A 95 -12.34 5.19 10.65
N GLY A 96 -12.34 3.87 10.83
CA GLY A 96 -11.16 3.01 10.68
C GLY A 96 -10.86 2.63 9.22
N GLY A 97 -11.75 2.99 8.29
CA GLY A 97 -11.67 2.63 6.88
C GLY A 97 -12.47 1.38 6.54
N TYR A 98 -12.05 0.71 5.46
CA TYR A 98 -12.81 -0.37 4.84
C TYR A 98 -12.02 -1.68 4.70
N LEU A 99 -12.72 -2.78 4.97
CA LEU A 99 -12.28 -4.14 4.66
C LEU A 99 -13.18 -4.70 3.55
N HIS A 100 -12.59 -4.99 2.40
CA HIS A 100 -13.25 -5.57 1.23
C HIS A 100 -12.97 -7.06 1.22
N LEU A 101 -14.00 -7.90 1.33
CA LEU A 101 -13.85 -9.35 1.31
C LEU A 101 -14.22 -9.91 -0.06
N ILE A 102 -13.61 -11.04 -0.41
CA ILE A 102 -13.76 -11.80 -1.66
C ILE A 102 -13.15 -11.09 -2.88
N HIS A 103 -13.41 -9.79 -3.04
CA HIS A 103 -12.83 -8.97 -4.09
C HIS A 103 -12.43 -7.59 -3.57
N PRO A 104 -11.29 -7.05 -4.01
CA PRO A 104 -10.96 -5.64 -3.86
C PRO A 104 -12.00 -4.77 -4.50
N GLU A 105 -12.18 -3.59 -3.93
CA GLU A 105 -12.93 -2.52 -4.56
C GLU A 105 -11.98 -1.63 -5.39
N PRO A 106 -12.03 -1.68 -6.73
CA PRO A 106 -11.11 -0.93 -7.60
C PRO A 106 -11.20 0.58 -7.43
N SER A 107 -12.33 1.11 -6.94
CA SER A 107 -12.46 2.55 -6.69
C SER A 107 -11.56 3.08 -5.56
N TYR A 108 -11.00 2.21 -4.69
CA TYR A 108 -10.11 2.62 -3.60
C TYR A 108 -8.62 2.61 -3.95
N TYR A 109 -8.24 2.20 -5.16
CA TYR A 109 -6.83 2.22 -5.60
C TYR A 109 -6.68 2.70 -7.04
N GLN A 110 -5.47 3.12 -7.38
CA GLN A 110 -5.11 3.57 -8.71
C GLN A 110 -3.74 3.02 -9.13
N GLY A 111 -3.55 2.92 -10.44
CA GLY A 111 -2.32 2.38 -11.01
C GLY A 111 -2.24 0.86 -10.92
N ASN A 112 -1.03 0.34 -11.14
CA ASN A 112 -0.76 -1.09 -11.05
C ASN A 112 -0.59 -1.53 -9.60
N VAL A 113 -0.98 -2.77 -9.31
CA VAL A 113 -0.70 -3.43 -8.04
C VAL A 113 0.71 -4.02 -8.08
N ALA A 114 1.56 -3.66 -7.13
CA ALA A 114 2.87 -4.25 -6.92
C ALA A 114 2.78 -5.46 -5.99
N TRP A 115 3.08 -6.65 -6.50
CA TRP A 115 2.92 -7.91 -5.78
C TRP A 115 4.21 -8.39 -5.13
N LYS A 116 4.11 -8.88 -3.89
CA LYS A 116 5.18 -9.56 -3.19
C LYS A 116 4.72 -10.93 -2.73
N ASP A 117 5.56 -11.93 -2.90
CA ASP A 117 5.33 -13.23 -2.28
C ASP A 117 5.44 -13.10 -0.76
N MET A 118 4.50 -13.74 -0.08
CA MET A 118 4.57 -13.94 1.36
C MET A 118 5.70 -14.88 1.68
N GLN A 119 6.41 -14.58 2.76
CA GLN A 119 7.51 -15.38 3.25
C GLN A 119 7.12 -16.00 4.58
N THR A 120 7.45 -17.26 4.77
CA THR A 120 7.43 -17.84 6.11
C THR A 120 8.66 -17.31 6.85
N TYR A 121 8.43 -16.50 7.88
CA TYR A 121 9.51 -15.97 8.70
C TYR A 121 9.20 -16.24 10.17
N ASN A 122 10.10 -16.95 10.84
CA ASN A 122 9.96 -17.27 12.25
C ASN A 122 10.86 -16.34 13.06
N THR A 123 10.25 -15.39 13.75
CA THR A 123 10.90 -14.49 14.69
C THR A 123 10.27 -14.61 16.05
N SER A 124 11.07 -14.38 17.10
CA SER A 124 10.60 -14.27 18.47
C SER A 124 10.03 -12.88 18.80
N SER A 125 10.22 -11.90 17.92
CA SER A 125 9.87 -10.51 18.19
C SER A 125 8.47 -10.13 17.73
N LEU A 126 7.89 -10.91 16.80
CA LEU A 126 6.57 -10.67 16.24
C LEU A 126 5.80 -11.96 16.02
N ASP A 127 4.51 -11.91 16.37
CA ASP A 127 3.55 -12.98 16.17
C ASP A 127 2.62 -12.62 15.00
N THR A 128 3.17 -12.49 13.78
CA THR A 128 2.39 -12.21 12.56
C THR A 128 2.65 -13.24 11.48
N ASP A 129 1.73 -13.35 10.52
CA ASP A 129 1.85 -14.26 9.38
C ASP A 129 2.27 -13.54 8.10
N PHE A 130 2.19 -12.21 8.06
CA PHE A 130 2.35 -11.41 6.84
C PHE A 130 3.76 -10.83 6.73
N TYR A 131 4.70 -11.65 6.31
CA TYR A 131 6.03 -11.18 5.92
C TYR A 131 6.18 -11.09 4.41
N ILE A 132 6.80 -10.01 3.97
CA ILE A 132 7.24 -9.82 2.58
C ILE A 132 8.70 -9.40 2.55
N ASN A 133 9.27 -9.39 1.35
CA ASN A 133 10.56 -8.76 1.10
C ASN A 133 10.35 -7.34 0.54
N LEU A 134 10.66 -6.32 1.34
CA LEU A 134 10.68 -4.93 0.90
C LEU A 134 11.99 -4.67 0.12
N ASP A 135 11.93 -3.95 -1.00
CA ASP A 135 13.13 -3.77 -1.84
C ASP A 135 14.07 -2.70 -1.29
N SER A 136 13.50 -1.58 -0.89
CA SER A 136 14.25 -0.47 -0.30
C SER A 136 13.38 0.49 0.47
N TRP A 137 14.03 1.28 1.32
CA TRP A 137 13.46 2.50 1.86
C TRP A 137 14.49 3.64 1.79
N THR A 138 13.99 4.88 1.73
CA THR A 138 14.81 6.10 1.77
C THR A 138 14.13 7.14 2.65
N LEU A 139 14.81 7.62 3.68
CA LEU A 139 14.42 8.82 4.42
C LEU A 139 15.17 10.03 3.88
N THR A 140 14.44 11.08 3.56
CA THR A 140 14.97 12.43 3.28
C THR A 140 14.69 13.33 4.48
N THR A 141 15.71 13.97 5.02
CA THR A 141 15.63 14.99 6.08
C THR A 141 16.31 16.28 5.63
N ALA A 142 16.28 17.32 6.46
CA ALA A 142 17.04 18.55 6.22
C ALA A 142 18.57 18.31 6.11
N ASN A 143 19.09 17.24 6.70
CA ASN A 143 20.51 16.92 6.74
C ASN A 143 20.96 15.98 5.59
N GLY A 144 20.04 15.52 4.75
CA GLY A 144 20.33 14.66 3.60
C GLY A 144 19.46 13.42 3.54
N ASN A 145 19.96 12.41 2.81
CA ASN A 145 19.23 11.16 2.57
C ASN A 145 19.92 9.99 3.26
N VAL A 146 19.14 9.16 3.93
CA VAL A 146 19.54 7.85 4.44
C VAL A 146 18.72 6.80 3.70
N SER A 147 19.35 5.72 3.23
CA SER A 147 18.65 4.68 2.49
C SER A 147 19.19 3.30 2.79
N ARG A 148 18.34 2.30 2.60
CA ARG A 148 18.67 0.87 2.66
C ARG A 148 17.99 0.17 1.51
N SER A 149 18.68 -0.79 0.92
CA SER A 149 18.15 -1.70 -0.09
C SER A 149 18.61 -3.13 0.16
N GLY A 150 17.92 -4.10 -0.44
CA GLY A 150 18.30 -5.50 -0.39
C GLY A 150 17.18 -6.39 0.14
N ASN A 151 17.54 -7.45 0.85
CA ASN A 151 16.59 -8.39 1.44
C ASN A 151 16.08 -7.82 2.78
N LEU A 152 15.03 -7.01 2.73
CA LEU A 152 14.45 -6.36 3.91
C LEU A 152 13.17 -7.10 4.32
N VAL A 153 13.32 -8.13 5.14
CA VAL A 153 12.18 -8.88 5.69
C VAL A 153 11.29 -7.95 6.48
N THR A 154 10.04 -7.82 6.04
CA THR A 154 9.12 -6.81 6.54
C THR A 154 7.78 -7.42 6.87
N ALA A 155 7.37 -7.32 8.13
CA ALA A 155 6.04 -7.62 8.62
C ALA A 155 5.05 -6.52 8.21
N ILE A 156 3.86 -6.92 7.78
CA ILE A 156 2.73 -6.04 7.48
C ILE A 156 1.62 -6.35 8.47
N ASP A 157 1.36 -5.46 9.42
CA ASP A 157 0.39 -5.75 10.47
C ASP A 157 -0.38 -4.50 10.92
N PRO A 158 -1.69 -4.41 10.60
CA PRO A 158 -2.48 -3.23 10.92
C PRO A 158 -2.77 -3.06 12.41
N ILE A 159 -2.47 -4.04 13.28
CA ILE A 159 -2.68 -3.88 14.73
C ILE A 159 -1.67 -2.90 15.35
N TYR A 160 -0.50 -2.76 14.74
CA TYR A 160 0.50 -1.82 15.19
C TYR A 160 0.30 -0.49 14.47
N ASP A 161 0.30 0.61 15.22
CA ASP A 161 0.21 1.94 14.64
C ASP A 161 1.54 2.37 13.98
N ALA A 162 2.65 2.00 14.63
CA ALA A 162 3.99 2.47 14.30
C ALA A 162 4.65 1.75 13.11
N LEU A 163 5.75 2.34 12.64
CA LEU A 163 6.73 1.64 11.82
C LEU A 163 7.86 1.19 12.74
N VAL A 164 8.31 -0.06 12.70
CA VAL A 164 9.38 -0.54 13.61
C VAL A 164 10.57 -1.00 12.80
N PHE A 165 11.75 -0.48 13.15
CA PHE A 165 12.99 -0.67 12.41
C PHE A 165 14.03 -1.39 13.27
N PRO A 166 14.91 -2.21 12.67
CA PRO A 166 16.09 -2.75 13.33
C PRO A 166 16.95 -1.63 13.94
N GLN A 167 17.61 -1.93 15.06
CA GLN A 167 18.40 -0.93 15.80
C GLN A 167 19.45 -0.23 14.95
N GLN A 168 20.15 -0.98 14.10
CA GLN A 168 21.17 -0.45 13.20
C GLN A 168 20.63 0.59 12.22
N ASP A 169 19.37 0.45 11.79
CA ASP A 169 18.78 1.34 10.80
C ASP A 169 18.08 2.53 11.45
N ALA A 170 17.34 2.28 12.54
CA ALA A 170 16.67 3.35 13.30
C ALA A 170 17.69 4.33 13.91
N SER A 171 18.83 3.84 14.41
CA SER A 171 19.88 4.72 14.95
C SER A 171 20.50 5.63 13.90
N VAL A 172 20.79 5.12 12.69
CA VAL A 172 21.30 5.93 11.58
C VAL A 172 20.26 6.94 11.11
N LEU A 173 18.98 6.52 11.07
CA LEU A 173 17.87 7.39 10.74
C LEU A 173 17.78 8.58 11.69
N TYR A 174 17.70 8.33 12.99
CA TYR A 174 17.56 9.40 13.99
C TYR A 174 18.83 10.23 14.16
N ALA A 175 20.02 9.68 13.89
CA ALA A 175 21.25 10.48 13.80
C ALA A 175 21.20 11.51 12.67
N SER A 176 20.38 11.31 11.64
CA SER A 176 20.18 12.29 10.56
C SER A 176 19.17 13.41 10.92
N ILE A 177 18.52 13.34 12.08
CA ILE A 177 17.53 14.34 12.53
C ILE A 177 18.13 15.14 13.70
N SER A 178 18.42 16.41 13.45
CA SER A 178 18.97 17.30 14.48
C SER A 178 18.00 17.42 15.65
N GLY A 179 18.48 17.16 16.88
CA GLY A 179 17.66 17.25 18.10
C GLY A 179 16.82 16.00 18.40
N ALA A 180 16.93 14.94 17.60
CA ALA A 180 16.28 13.67 17.93
C ALA A 180 16.94 13.01 19.15
N SER A 181 16.12 12.38 20.01
CA SER A 181 16.61 11.65 21.18
C SER A 181 15.63 10.55 21.58
N VAL A 182 16.07 9.56 22.36
CA VAL A 182 15.16 8.55 22.90
C VAL A 182 14.27 9.21 23.95
N ALA A 183 12.96 9.19 23.73
CA ALA A 183 11.95 9.78 24.62
C ALA A 183 11.39 8.77 25.62
N GLY A 184 11.38 7.49 25.25
CA GLY A 184 10.85 6.42 26.08
C GLY A 184 10.99 5.05 25.42
N ASN A 185 10.47 4.04 26.10
CA ASN A 185 10.51 2.67 25.65
C ASN A 185 9.23 1.93 26.04
N THR A 186 8.83 1.01 25.18
CA THR A 186 7.89 -0.07 25.46
C THR A 186 8.69 -1.35 25.74
N PRO A 187 8.04 -2.45 26.17
CA PRO A 187 8.73 -3.74 26.28
C PRO A 187 9.41 -4.19 24.98
N SER A 188 8.89 -3.78 23.82
CA SER A 188 9.35 -4.27 22.51
C SER A 188 10.09 -3.22 21.69
N THR A 189 9.89 -1.93 21.95
CA THR A 189 10.42 -0.84 21.12
C THR A 189 10.94 0.35 21.91
N ASN A 190 11.83 1.14 21.30
CA ASN A 190 12.24 2.46 21.77
C ASN A 190 11.55 3.53 20.90
N ILE A 191 11.06 4.58 21.56
CA ILE A 191 10.36 5.71 20.95
C ILE A 191 11.28 6.93 20.99
N TYR A 192 11.35 7.67 19.88
CA TYR A 192 12.19 8.85 19.74
C TYR A 192 11.36 10.13 19.76
N SER A 193 11.82 11.12 20.52
CA SER A 193 11.39 12.51 20.35
C SER A 193 12.16 13.16 19.22
N ILE A 194 11.50 14.08 18.53
CA ILE A 194 12.05 14.89 17.45
C ILE A 194 11.51 16.33 17.57
N PRO A 195 12.21 17.35 17.03
CA PRO A 195 11.63 18.69 16.93
C PRO A 195 10.32 18.68 16.13
N CYS A 196 9.33 19.45 16.59
CA CYS A 196 8.02 19.49 15.94
C CYS A 196 8.02 20.13 14.54
N ASP A 197 9.07 20.88 14.20
CA ASP A 197 9.28 21.48 12.88
C ASP A 197 10.14 20.59 11.96
N THR A 198 10.39 19.33 12.34
CA THR A 198 11.17 18.41 11.53
C THR A 198 10.47 18.12 10.21
N GLN A 199 11.09 18.51 9.11
CA GLN A 199 10.69 18.10 7.76
C GLN A 199 11.33 16.75 7.43
N MET A 200 10.51 15.75 7.16
CA MET A 200 10.98 14.43 6.76
C MET A 200 10.04 13.76 5.77
N LYS A 201 10.61 12.98 4.87
CA LYS A 201 9.88 12.22 3.87
C LYS A 201 10.48 10.83 3.74
N MET A 202 9.67 9.80 3.92
CA MET A 202 10.06 8.41 3.79
C MET A 202 9.47 7.83 2.51
N ILE A 203 10.30 7.17 1.70
CA ILE A 203 9.87 6.48 0.49
C ILE A 203 10.17 4.99 0.67
N PHE A 204 9.13 4.16 0.58
CA PHE A 204 9.24 2.71 0.50
C PHE A 204 9.10 2.26 -0.95
N THR A 205 9.94 1.34 -1.39
CA THR A 205 9.89 0.80 -2.75
C THR A 205 9.48 -0.67 -2.70
N ILE A 206 8.41 -0.99 -3.42
CA ILE A 206 7.84 -2.33 -3.58
C ILE A 206 7.67 -2.57 -5.08
N ASN A 207 8.59 -3.31 -5.68
CA ASN A 207 8.80 -3.43 -7.11
C ASN A 207 8.91 -2.05 -7.77
N ASP A 208 7.96 -1.72 -8.65
CA ASP A 208 7.81 -0.45 -9.34
C ASP A 208 6.97 0.59 -8.56
N LEU A 209 6.35 0.20 -7.46
CA LEU A 209 5.58 1.10 -6.61
C LEU A 209 6.49 1.84 -5.61
N ALA A 210 6.43 3.16 -5.63
CA ALA A 210 7.02 4.03 -4.61
C ALA A 210 5.93 4.62 -3.70
N VAL A 211 5.92 4.22 -2.44
CA VAL A 211 5.00 4.71 -1.41
C VAL A 211 5.70 5.80 -0.62
N THR A 212 5.12 7.00 -0.59
CA THR A 212 5.71 8.14 0.13
C THR A 212 4.89 8.46 1.37
N LEU A 213 5.55 8.53 2.52
CA LEU A 213 5.02 9.10 3.76
C LEU A 213 5.74 10.43 4.02
N ASP A 214 4.99 11.45 4.40
CA ASP A 214 5.51 12.78 4.71
C ASP A 214 5.43 13.08 6.22
N GLU A 215 5.78 14.30 6.61
CA GLU A 215 5.77 14.73 8.01
C GLU A 215 4.40 14.59 8.68
N SER A 216 3.30 14.70 7.93
CA SER A 216 1.95 14.59 8.49
C SER A 216 1.63 13.18 8.99
N THR A 217 2.33 12.18 8.45
CA THR A 217 2.25 10.78 8.88
C THR A 217 3.40 10.39 9.80
N LEU A 218 4.60 10.93 9.57
CA LEU A 218 5.82 10.50 10.26
C LEU A 218 6.04 11.19 11.62
N VAL A 219 5.36 12.31 11.88
CA VAL A 219 5.50 13.10 13.11
C VAL A 219 4.18 13.15 13.87
N VAL A 220 4.17 12.64 15.09
CA VAL A 220 3.00 12.69 15.99
C VAL A 220 3.23 13.76 17.04
N SER A 221 2.35 14.75 17.09
CA SER A 221 2.39 15.85 18.08
C SER A 221 1.37 15.62 19.20
N GLN A 222 1.84 15.51 20.44
CA GLN A 222 1.00 15.41 21.63
C GLN A 222 1.48 16.40 22.69
N ASN A 223 0.61 17.32 23.12
CA ASN A 223 0.89 18.30 24.17
C ASN A 223 2.18 19.14 23.92
N GLY A 224 2.46 19.46 22.66
CA GLY A 224 3.66 20.23 22.27
C GLY A 224 4.96 19.44 22.30
N GLN A 225 4.92 18.12 22.52
CA GLN A 225 6.02 17.20 22.29
C GLN A 225 5.76 16.42 21.00
N CYS A 226 6.79 16.24 20.18
CA CYS A 226 6.69 15.50 18.94
C CYS A 226 7.53 14.22 18.99
N THR A 227 6.90 13.11 18.61
CA THR A 227 7.56 11.81 18.51
C THR A 227 7.53 11.33 17.06
N GLY A 228 8.58 10.64 16.65
CA GLY A 228 8.58 9.98 15.35
C GLY A 228 7.75 8.70 15.37
N VAL A 229 7.00 8.44 14.29
CA VAL A 229 6.26 7.18 14.12
C VAL A 229 7.18 5.98 13.91
N ILE A 230 8.42 6.22 13.47
CA ILE A 230 9.43 5.18 13.31
C ILE A 230 10.01 4.83 14.68
N GLN A 231 9.70 3.66 15.19
CA GLN A 231 10.25 3.11 16.42
C GLN A 231 11.44 2.20 16.13
N GLN A 232 12.27 2.00 17.13
CA GLN A 232 13.39 1.07 17.07
C GLN A 232 13.04 -0.21 17.85
N TRP A 233 13.37 -1.40 17.34
CA TRP A 233 13.29 -2.62 18.16
C TRP A 233 14.15 -2.53 19.43
N SER A 234 13.61 -2.92 20.58
CA SER A 234 14.37 -3.00 21.82
C SER A 234 15.40 -4.14 21.80
N SER A 235 15.11 -5.22 21.07
CA SER A 235 16.04 -6.32 20.86
C SER A 235 17.01 -6.02 19.71
N PRO A 236 18.33 -6.15 19.90
CA PRO A 236 19.30 -6.04 18.81
C PRO A 236 19.25 -7.25 17.85
N LEU A 237 18.59 -8.34 18.25
CA LEU A 237 18.44 -9.55 17.44
C LEU A 237 17.28 -9.46 16.43
N ALA A 238 16.38 -8.49 16.62
CA ALA A 238 15.29 -8.25 15.67
C ALA A 238 15.84 -7.53 14.44
N THR A 239 15.82 -8.21 13.30
CA THR A 239 16.34 -7.73 12.01
C THR A 239 15.24 -7.41 11.01
N GLU A 240 14.01 -7.76 11.33
CA GLU A 240 12.83 -7.47 10.53
C GLU A 240 12.34 -6.04 10.72
N TYR A 241 11.66 -5.54 9.70
CA TYR A 241 10.89 -4.31 9.76
C TYR A 241 9.43 -4.62 10.07
N LEU A 242 8.70 -3.67 10.63
CA LEU A 242 7.25 -3.72 10.74
C LEU A 242 6.65 -2.46 10.11
N LEU A 243 5.69 -2.65 9.21
CA LEU A 243 4.88 -1.57 8.63
C LEU A 243 3.46 -1.69 9.16
N GLY A 244 3.13 -0.83 10.12
CA GLY A 244 1.84 -0.74 10.77
C GLY A 244 0.80 0.07 10.00
N SER A 245 -0.32 0.37 10.65
CA SER A 245 -1.45 1.12 10.11
C SER A 245 -1.04 2.51 9.59
N SER A 246 -0.01 3.16 10.15
CA SER A 246 0.52 4.43 9.63
C SER A 246 0.97 4.30 8.16
N PHE A 247 1.67 3.22 7.81
CA PHE A 247 2.03 2.93 6.42
C PHE A 247 0.80 2.47 5.62
N LEU A 248 0.02 1.55 6.19
CA LEU A 248 -1.11 0.93 5.49
C LEU A 248 -2.26 1.91 5.18
N SER A 249 -2.37 3.02 5.90
CA SER A 249 -3.34 4.08 5.59
C SER A 249 -3.02 4.87 4.31
N SER A 250 -1.76 4.84 3.88
CA SER A 250 -1.24 5.54 2.67
C SER A 250 -1.28 4.67 1.41
N VAL A 251 -1.56 3.38 1.56
CA VAL A 251 -1.66 2.42 0.45
C VAL A 251 -3.01 1.72 0.48
N TYR A 252 -3.39 1.16 -0.66
CA TYR A 252 -4.38 0.11 -0.67
C TYR A 252 -3.66 -1.23 -0.59
N VAL A 253 -3.95 -1.99 0.47
CA VAL A 253 -3.36 -3.31 0.67
C VAL A 253 -4.29 -4.33 0.07
N TYR A 254 -3.74 -5.19 -0.76
CA TYR A 254 -4.44 -6.32 -1.34
C TYR A 254 -3.73 -7.61 -0.91
N ALA A 255 -4.40 -8.52 -0.24
CA ALA A 255 -3.83 -9.82 0.10
C ALA A 255 -4.50 -10.91 -0.73
N LEU A 256 -3.66 -11.73 -1.37
CA LEU A 256 -4.02 -12.81 -2.27
C LEU A 256 -3.16 -14.03 -1.96
N LEU A 257 -3.69 -15.06 -1.31
CA LEU A 257 -2.87 -16.22 -0.95
C LEU A 257 -2.90 -17.26 -2.10
N LEU A 258 -1.76 -17.80 -2.61
CA LEU A 258 -1.66 -18.66 -3.83
C LEU A 258 -0.83 -19.94 -3.64
N PRO A 259 -1.16 -21.11 -4.26
CA PRO A 259 -0.21 -22.21 -4.45
C PRO A 259 0.61 -22.04 -5.74
N LEU A 260 1.93 -22.18 -5.64
CA LEU A 260 2.82 -22.25 -6.79
C LEU A 260 2.61 -23.56 -7.58
N SER A 261 1.99 -23.44 -8.75
CA SER A 261 2.07 -24.44 -9.81
C SER A 261 2.40 -23.72 -11.12
N SER A 262 3.68 -23.80 -11.49
CA SER A 262 4.27 -23.23 -12.71
C SER A 262 3.70 -23.88 -13.96
N SER A 263 2.77 -23.22 -14.66
CA SER A 263 2.51 -23.31 -16.11
C SER A 263 1.06 -22.97 -16.44
N VAL A 264 0.76 -21.72 -16.81
CA VAL A 264 0.12 -21.36 -18.10
C VAL A 264 0.03 -19.84 -18.25
N ASN A 265 0.48 -19.34 -19.41
CA ASN A 265 0.26 -17.97 -19.87
C ASN A 265 -1.19 -17.83 -20.38
N SER A 266 -2.04 -17.09 -19.67
CA SER A 266 -3.29 -16.53 -20.23
C SER A 266 -3.69 -15.27 -19.46
N TYR A 267 -3.82 -14.17 -20.19
CA TYR A 267 -4.25 -12.85 -19.72
C TYR A 267 -5.71 -12.90 -19.22
N PHE A 268 -5.91 -12.97 -17.90
CA PHE A 268 -6.96 -12.32 -17.08
C PHE A 268 -6.82 -12.90 -15.65
N SER A 269 -6.23 -12.16 -14.71
CA SER A 269 -5.90 -12.65 -13.36
C SER A 269 -7.13 -13.00 -12.53
N ILE A 270 -7.25 -14.27 -12.15
CA ILE A 270 -8.19 -14.82 -11.14
C ILE A 270 -7.40 -15.88 -10.36
N VAL A 271 -7.12 -15.70 -9.05
CA VAL A 271 -6.21 -16.65 -8.33
C VAL A 271 -6.48 -16.85 -6.81
N SER A 272 -5.98 -17.97 -6.23
CA SER A 272 -6.55 -18.97 -5.26
C SER A 272 -5.78 -19.39 -4.01
N ILE A 273 -6.41 -19.49 -2.81
CA ILE A 273 -5.77 -20.01 -1.56
C ILE A 273 -6.10 -21.48 -1.30
N SER A 274 -5.09 -22.29 -0.91
CA SER A 274 -5.30 -23.69 -0.47
C SER A 274 -4.51 -24.15 0.77
N ASN A 275 -3.57 -23.36 1.33
CA ASN A 275 -2.79 -23.74 2.52
C ASN A 275 -2.30 -22.53 3.36
N ALA A 276 -1.74 -22.81 4.54
CA ALA A 276 -1.35 -21.81 5.54
C ALA A 276 -0.07 -21.01 5.22
N THR A 277 0.76 -21.46 4.27
CA THR A 277 2.15 -21.01 4.12
C THR A 277 2.46 -20.25 2.84
N THR A 278 1.59 -20.34 1.83
CA THR A 278 1.85 -19.76 0.51
C THR A 278 0.86 -18.64 0.22
N GLY A 279 1.40 -17.45 -0.10
CA GLY A 279 0.58 -16.31 -0.45
C GLY A 279 1.31 -15.16 -1.11
N THR A 280 0.55 -14.14 -1.49
CA THR A 280 1.06 -12.89 -2.07
C THR A 280 0.33 -11.70 -1.45
N VAL A 281 1.02 -10.58 -1.33
CA VAL A 281 0.45 -9.30 -0.92
C VAL A 281 0.73 -8.30 -2.02
N GLY A 282 -0.33 -7.77 -2.61
CA GLY A 282 -0.35 -6.63 -3.51
C GLY A 282 -0.43 -5.30 -2.76
N PHE A 283 0.29 -4.32 -3.27
CA PHE A 283 0.24 -2.93 -2.80
C PHE A 283 -0.12 -2.04 -3.97
N ALA A 284 -1.02 -1.09 -3.77
CA ALA A 284 -1.35 -0.09 -4.77
C ALA A 284 -1.45 1.29 -4.13
N GLN A 285 -1.30 2.34 -4.94
CA GLN A 285 -1.55 3.68 -4.47
C GLN A 285 -3.04 3.83 -4.15
N LYS A 286 -3.36 4.30 -2.95
CA LYS A 286 -4.75 4.58 -2.56
C LYS A 286 -5.32 5.65 -3.49
N ASN A 287 -6.52 5.41 -4.01
CA ASN A 287 -7.23 6.41 -4.78
C ASN A 287 -7.80 7.45 -3.81
N THR A 288 -7.17 8.61 -3.72
CA THR A 288 -7.63 9.74 -2.90
C THR A 288 -8.64 10.61 -3.65
N GLY A 289 -9.20 10.11 -4.76
CA GLY A 289 -10.15 10.78 -5.64
C GLY A 289 -11.48 11.13 -4.97
N ASN A 290 -11.47 12.12 -4.08
CA ASN A 290 -12.54 13.10 -3.85
C ASN A 290 -12.16 14.27 -2.91
N THR A 291 -10.90 14.40 -2.47
CA THR A 291 -10.48 15.55 -1.64
C THR A 291 -9.41 16.38 -2.35
N ASN A 292 -9.86 17.24 -3.28
CA ASN A 292 -9.18 18.44 -3.75
C ASN A 292 -7.70 18.29 -4.22
N GLY A 293 -7.52 17.93 -5.50
CA GLY A 293 -6.55 18.63 -6.37
C GLY A 293 -5.04 18.38 -6.19
N GLY A 294 -4.60 17.31 -5.52
CA GLY A 294 -3.20 16.89 -5.57
C GLY A 294 -2.83 16.31 -6.94
N LEU A 295 -1.79 16.85 -7.58
CA LEU A 295 -1.24 16.29 -8.83
C LEU A 295 -0.75 14.86 -8.59
N SER A 296 -1.20 13.91 -9.42
CA SER A 296 -0.74 12.51 -9.40
C SER A 296 0.79 12.41 -9.30
N THR A 297 1.32 11.41 -8.59
CA THR A 297 2.77 11.14 -8.51
C THR A 297 3.42 11.07 -9.91
N GLY A 298 2.69 10.56 -10.91
CA GLY A 298 3.13 10.57 -12.31
C GLY A 298 3.22 11.98 -12.91
N ALA A 299 2.33 12.89 -12.53
CA ALA A 299 2.41 14.29 -12.90
C ALA A 299 3.59 15.01 -12.20
N VAL A 300 3.87 14.69 -10.93
CA VAL A 300 5.05 15.25 -10.21
C VAL A 300 6.35 14.83 -10.89
N VAL A 301 6.51 13.54 -11.20
CA VAL A 301 7.70 13.04 -11.91
C VAL A 301 7.76 13.61 -13.33
N GLY A 302 6.62 13.72 -14.03
CA GLY A 302 6.53 14.33 -15.35
C GLY A 302 6.93 15.81 -15.38
N ILE A 303 6.54 16.59 -14.36
CA ILE A 303 6.94 18.00 -14.22
C ILE A 303 8.44 18.10 -13.95
N ALA A 304 9.00 17.26 -13.08
CA ALA A 304 10.43 17.29 -12.77
C ALA A 304 11.28 17.00 -14.02
N VAL A 305 10.99 15.89 -14.73
CA VAL A 305 11.73 15.52 -15.95
C VAL A 305 11.48 16.51 -17.09
N GLY A 306 10.24 16.99 -17.25
CA GLY A 306 9.88 17.99 -18.25
C GLY A 306 10.58 19.33 -18.02
N SER A 307 10.75 19.77 -16.77
CA SER A 307 11.43 21.01 -16.44
C SER A 307 12.94 20.97 -16.75
N ALA A 308 13.59 19.83 -16.50
CA ALA A 308 15.00 19.63 -16.85
C ALA A 308 15.22 19.67 -18.38
N ALA A 309 14.35 18.98 -19.14
CA ALA A 309 14.41 19.02 -20.60
C ALA A 309 14.15 20.43 -21.17
N LEU A 310 13.17 21.15 -20.62
CA LEU A 310 12.87 22.53 -21.01
C LEU A 310 14.06 23.47 -20.71
N ALA A 311 14.69 23.34 -19.54
CA ALA A 311 15.85 24.16 -19.16
C ALA A 311 17.03 23.95 -20.11
N VAL A 312 17.30 22.70 -20.52
CA VAL A 312 18.32 22.38 -21.51
C VAL A 312 17.98 22.99 -22.88
N LEU A 313 16.73 22.92 -23.32
CA LEU A 313 16.29 23.54 -24.58
C LEU A 313 16.42 25.07 -24.55
N VAL A 314 16.07 25.71 -23.44
CA VAL A 314 16.22 27.18 -23.27
C VAL A 314 17.70 27.58 -23.29
N LEU A 315 18.59 26.80 -22.65
CA LEU A 315 20.04 27.03 -22.72
C LEU A 315 20.57 26.91 -24.14
N ILE A 316 20.17 25.88 -24.87
CA ILE A 316 20.57 25.68 -26.27
C ILE A 316 20.07 26.84 -27.15
N ALA A 317 18.79 27.20 -27.04
CA ALA A 317 18.20 28.32 -27.78
C ALA A 317 18.90 29.65 -27.45
N GLY A 318 19.19 29.92 -26.18
CA GLY A 318 19.94 31.10 -25.74
C GLY A 318 21.35 31.15 -26.36
N LEU A 319 22.03 30.00 -26.43
CA LEU A 319 23.37 29.89 -27.02
C LEU A 319 23.34 30.14 -28.55
N PHE A 320 22.32 29.66 -29.24
CA PHE A 320 22.09 29.94 -30.66
C PHE A 320 21.78 31.42 -30.93
N ILE A 321 20.91 32.03 -30.13
CA ILE A 321 20.57 33.47 -30.24
C ILE A 321 21.81 34.32 -29.96
N TYR A 322 22.57 34.01 -28.92
CA TYR A 322 23.82 34.71 -28.59
C TYR A 322 24.83 34.64 -29.75
N ARG A 323 25.03 33.45 -30.36
CA ARG A 323 25.89 33.28 -31.53
C ARG A 323 25.39 34.07 -32.74
N ALA A 324 24.08 34.09 -32.98
CA ALA A 324 23.49 34.84 -34.09
C ALA A 324 23.68 36.36 -33.92
N ILE A 325 23.49 36.89 -32.71
CA ILE A 325 23.71 38.32 -32.40
C ILE A 325 25.20 38.66 -32.54
N ARG A 326 26.10 37.83 -32.01
CA ARG A 326 27.56 38.05 -32.12
C ARG A 326 28.00 38.07 -33.59
N LYS A 327 27.48 37.15 -34.41
CA LYS A 327 27.76 37.11 -35.86
C LYS A 327 27.23 38.34 -36.59
N ARG A 328 26.10 38.91 -36.15
CA ARG A 328 25.56 40.16 -36.72
C ARG A 328 26.37 41.39 -36.29
N ARG A 329 26.87 41.44 -35.04
CA ARG A 329 27.72 42.55 -34.57
C ARG A 329 29.05 42.60 -35.33
N ALA A 330 29.68 41.44 -35.55
CA ALA A 330 30.91 41.36 -36.36
C ALA A 330 30.73 41.79 -37.84
N ARG A 331 29.48 41.84 -38.35
CA ARG A 331 29.19 42.32 -39.71
C ARG A 331 28.82 43.81 -39.75
N ARG A 332 28.51 44.45 -38.62
CA ARG A 332 28.18 45.88 -38.58
C ARG A 332 29.43 46.76 -38.57
N ASP A 333 30.55 46.25 -38.09
CA ASP A 333 31.82 46.97 -38.08
C ASP A 333 32.53 46.98 -39.46
N SER A 334 31.92 46.40 -40.50
CA SER A 334 32.46 46.38 -41.87
C SER A 334 31.58 47.10 -42.90
N SER A 335 30.56 47.85 -42.45
CA SER A 335 29.60 48.53 -43.34
C SER A 335 29.56 50.05 -43.15
N GLU A 336 30.68 50.66 -42.75
CA GLU A 336 30.87 52.12 -42.77
C GLU A 336 31.80 52.52 -43.93
N SER A 337 31.36 52.29 -45.16
CA SER A 337 31.85 52.98 -46.37
C SER A 337 30.97 52.61 -47.56
N LEU A 338 30.65 53.62 -48.38
CA LEU A 338 29.73 53.65 -49.53
C LEU A 338 28.24 53.75 -49.16
N SER A 339 27.64 54.95 -49.13
CA SER A 339 27.42 55.88 -50.26
C SER A 339 26.74 55.21 -51.47
N GLY A 340 25.57 55.74 -51.83
CA GLY A 340 24.96 55.52 -53.15
C GLY A 340 23.60 54.84 -53.07
N GLY A 341 22.55 55.65 -53.06
CA GLY A 341 21.17 55.16 -53.20
C GLY A 341 20.90 54.59 -54.59
N TYR A 342 19.80 53.84 -54.72
CA TYR A 342 18.96 53.82 -55.92
C TYR A 342 17.61 53.15 -55.61
N LYS A 343 16.66 53.44 -56.51
CA LYS A 343 15.19 53.38 -56.46
C LYS A 343 14.54 51.99 -56.31
N GLU A 344 13.27 52.05 -55.88
CA GLU A 344 12.21 51.04 -56.05
C GLU A 344 12.13 50.44 -57.46
N PRO A 345 11.58 49.22 -57.58
CA PRO A 345 10.26 49.16 -58.22
C PRO A 345 9.26 48.18 -57.59
N ILE A 346 7.99 48.51 -57.87
CA ILE A 346 6.74 47.78 -57.66
C ILE A 346 6.65 46.58 -58.62
N SER A 347 6.15 45.42 -58.15
CA SER A 347 5.40 44.39 -58.93
C SER A 347 4.86 43.34 -57.94
N SER A 348 3.55 43.21 -57.64
CA SER A 348 2.37 42.76 -58.42
C SER A 348 2.37 41.29 -58.87
N GLY A 349 1.36 40.53 -58.40
CA GLY A 349 0.94 39.20 -58.86
C GLY A 349 1.70 38.03 -58.22
N GLY A 350 1.11 36.89 -57.86
CA GLY A 350 -0.19 36.29 -58.15
C GLY A 350 -0.20 34.86 -57.59
N ALA A 351 -1.38 34.23 -57.58
CA ALA A 351 -1.78 33.09 -56.76
C ALA A 351 -1.36 31.68 -57.27
N THR A 352 -1.61 30.69 -56.38
CA THR A 352 -2.08 29.31 -56.63
C THR A 352 -1.08 28.21 -57.04
N LEU A 353 -1.01 27.13 -56.23
CA LEU A 353 -1.38 25.72 -56.55
C LEU A 353 -0.61 24.69 -55.71
N THR A 354 -1.36 23.81 -55.05
CA THR A 354 -1.02 22.44 -54.59
C THR A 354 -1.01 21.45 -55.79
N PRO A 355 -0.86 20.11 -55.62
CA PRO A 355 0.20 19.25 -55.05
C PRO A 355 0.79 18.30 -56.15
N PRO A 356 1.54 17.20 -55.85
CA PRO A 356 0.88 15.90 -55.64
C PRO A 356 1.58 14.92 -54.65
N LEU A 357 0.85 13.84 -54.37
CA LEU A 357 1.21 12.61 -53.66
C LEU A 357 2.38 11.82 -54.30
N ASP A 358 3.10 11.06 -53.46
CA ASP A 358 3.78 9.80 -53.82
C ASP A 358 3.99 8.99 -52.51
N LEU A 359 3.22 7.92 -52.21
CA LEU A 359 3.29 6.52 -52.66
C LEU A 359 4.49 5.72 -52.12
N GLY A 360 4.18 4.65 -51.37
CA GLY A 360 4.92 3.38 -51.36
C GLY A 360 6.15 3.26 -50.45
N ASN A 361 6.03 2.47 -49.37
CA ASN A 361 6.61 1.12 -49.38
C ASN A 361 6.34 0.37 -48.06
N GLU A 362 5.48 -0.63 -48.19
CA GLU A 362 5.30 -1.77 -47.31
C GLU A 362 6.28 -2.87 -47.73
N PRO A 363 6.94 -3.57 -46.79
CA PRO A 363 7.42 -4.92 -47.06
C PRO A 363 6.63 -5.95 -46.24
N SER A 364 6.06 -6.88 -46.98
CA SER A 364 5.37 -8.09 -46.55
C SER A 364 6.34 -9.26 -46.32
N VAL A 365 6.01 -10.12 -45.34
CA VAL A 365 6.09 -11.62 -45.37
C VAL A 365 7.50 -12.23 -45.13
N PRO A 366 7.66 -13.37 -44.38
CA PRO A 366 6.84 -14.57 -44.50
C PRO A 366 6.32 -15.30 -43.26
N GLN A 367 5.12 -15.85 -43.48
CA GLN A 367 4.59 -17.08 -42.88
C GLN A 367 5.47 -18.29 -43.21
N GLY A 368 5.80 -19.08 -42.18
CA GLY A 368 5.94 -20.54 -42.24
C GLY A 368 5.11 -21.08 -41.06
N GLY A 369 4.33 -22.15 -41.14
CA GLY A 369 4.44 -23.32 -42.01
C GLY A 369 4.64 -24.55 -41.12
N TYR A 370 3.51 -25.17 -40.74
CA TYR A 370 3.31 -26.58 -40.34
C TYR A 370 4.12 -27.20 -39.18
N SER A 371 3.41 -27.75 -38.18
CA SER A 371 3.56 -29.18 -37.89
C SER A 371 2.36 -29.76 -37.13
N ILE A 372 1.85 -30.85 -37.69
CA ILE A 372 0.81 -31.74 -37.20
C ILE A 372 1.50 -32.89 -36.48
N THR A 373 1.05 -33.26 -35.27
CA THR A 373 1.08 -34.61 -34.65
C THR A 373 0.66 -34.42 -33.18
N SER A 374 -0.10 -35.27 -32.49
CA SER A 374 -0.74 -36.54 -32.79
C SER A 374 -1.74 -36.75 -31.66
N ASP A 375 -2.98 -37.07 -31.99
CA ASP A 375 -3.93 -37.70 -31.08
C ASP A 375 -3.34 -38.98 -30.49
N ARG A 376 -3.59 -39.22 -29.21
CA ARG A 376 -3.68 -40.58 -28.67
C ARG A 376 -4.73 -40.64 -27.56
N PRO A 377 -5.85 -41.34 -27.76
CA PRO A 377 -6.84 -41.59 -26.73
C PRO A 377 -6.44 -42.83 -25.90
N ASN A 378 -6.68 -42.80 -24.59
CA ASN A 378 -6.71 -44.02 -23.78
C ASN A 378 -7.60 -43.82 -22.54
N PRO A 379 -8.16 -44.89 -21.95
CA PRO A 379 -9.60 -44.99 -21.80
C PRO A 379 -10.03 -45.00 -20.33
N ALA A 380 -11.30 -44.66 -20.15
CA ALA A 380 -12.22 -45.10 -19.11
C ALA A 380 -11.67 -45.92 -17.93
N THR A 381 -11.74 -45.34 -16.73
CA THR A 381 -12.19 -46.07 -15.54
C THR A 381 -13.39 -45.34 -14.94
N ASN A 382 -14.58 -45.84 -15.27
CA ASN A 382 -15.84 -45.57 -14.58
C ASN A 382 -15.75 -46.09 -13.14
N ARG A 383 -15.90 -45.21 -12.15
CA ARG A 383 -16.43 -45.56 -10.83
C ARG A 383 -17.55 -44.58 -10.51
N MET A 384 -18.79 -45.06 -10.69
CA MET A 384 -20.01 -44.42 -10.18
C MET A 384 -19.99 -44.51 -8.65
N PHE A 385 -19.91 -43.37 -7.99
CA PHE A 385 -20.38 -43.19 -6.61
C PHE A 385 -21.70 -42.42 -6.65
N PRO A 386 -22.68 -42.76 -5.81
CA PRO A 386 -23.94 -42.02 -5.75
C PRO A 386 -23.70 -40.58 -5.30
N PRO A 387 -24.45 -39.60 -5.83
CA PRO A 387 -24.32 -38.21 -5.39
C PRO A 387 -24.77 -38.06 -3.92
N PRO A 388 -24.07 -37.26 -3.11
CA PRO A 388 -24.54 -36.88 -1.78
C PRO A 388 -25.82 -36.04 -1.86
N PRO A 389 -26.63 -36.00 -0.78
CA PRO A 389 -27.88 -35.25 -0.75
C PRO A 389 -27.64 -33.77 -1.07
N SER A 390 -28.44 -33.24 -1.99
CA SER A 390 -28.47 -31.83 -2.35
C SER A 390 -28.91 -30.98 -1.17
N TYR A 391 -27.99 -30.18 -0.63
CA TYR A 391 -28.34 -29.06 0.24
C TYR A 391 -28.70 -27.84 -0.62
N PRO A 392 -29.63 -26.98 -0.17
CA PRO A 392 -30.00 -25.77 -0.91
C PRO A 392 -28.79 -24.83 -1.00
N THR A 393 -28.30 -24.62 -2.22
CA THR A 393 -27.33 -23.57 -2.55
C THR A 393 -28.05 -22.23 -2.55
N ASN A 394 -27.89 -21.45 -1.49
CA ASN A 394 -28.14 -20.01 -1.56
C ASN A 394 -26.94 -19.35 -2.24
N THR A 395 -27.00 -19.25 -3.56
CA THR A 395 -26.07 -18.43 -4.34
C THR A 395 -26.42 -16.96 -4.16
N ALA A 396 -25.62 -16.24 -3.38
CA ALA A 396 -25.50 -14.79 -3.45
C ALA A 396 -24.02 -14.42 -3.55
N ASN A 397 -23.48 -14.54 -4.77
CA ASN A 397 -22.23 -13.89 -5.16
C ASN A 397 -22.48 -12.38 -5.21
N ALA A 398 -22.13 -11.67 -4.13
CA ALA A 398 -21.98 -10.22 -4.14
C ALA A 398 -20.91 -9.84 -3.11
N GLY A 399 -19.74 -9.43 -3.60
CA GLY A 399 -18.68 -8.84 -2.79
C GLY A 399 -19.24 -7.69 -1.96
N GLY A 400 -18.94 -7.69 -0.67
CA GLY A 400 -19.41 -6.70 0.29
C GLY A 400 -18.32 -5.70 0.65
N ILE A 401 -18.68 -4.43 0.73
CA ILE A 401 -17.87 -3.39 1.37
C ILE A 401 -18.23 -3.41 2.86
N MET A 402 -17.26 -3.27 3.77
CA MET A 402 -17.49 -3.13 5.21
C MET A 402 -16.85 -1.84 5.73
N SER A 403 -17.58 -1.06 6.53
CA SER A 403 -17.07 0.13 7.23
C SER A 403 -16.94 -0.18 8.71
N ILE A 404 -15.78 0.13 9.30
CA ILE A 404 -15.57 0.03 10.75
C ILE A 404 -16.04 1.35 11.37
N THR A 405 -17.24 1.37 11.95
CA THR A 405 -17.76 2.52 12.70
C THR A 405 -17.72 2.22 14.20
N GLU A 406 -17.02 3.04 14.96
CA GLU A 406 -17.09 3.02 16.43
C GLU A 406 -18.46 3.51 16.91
N ARG A 407 -19.21 2.65 17.61
CA ARG A 407 -20.43 3.09 18.33
C ARG A 407 -20.05 3.59 19.71
N GLN A 408 -20.13 4.91 19.93
CA GLN A 408 -20.12 5.47 21.28
C GLN A 408 -21.34 4.97 22.07
N PRO A 409 -21.16 4.51 23.32
CA PRO A 409 -22.29 4.27 24.20
C PRO A 409 -22.88 5.63 24.64
N GLN A 410 -24.16 5.87 24.33
CA GLN A 410 -24.93 6.92 24.99
C GLN A 410 -25.17 6.49 26.45
N TYR A 411 -24.20 6.74 27.33
CA TYR A 411 -24.44 6.77 28.76
C TYR A 411 -24.97 8.16 29.14
N GLU A 412 -26.29 8.25 29.24
CA GLU A 412 -26.97 9.37 29.89
C GLU A 412 -26.73 9.23 31.41
N PHE A 413 -25.75 9.97 31.93
CA PHE A 413 -25.54 10.06 33.38
C PHE A 413 -26.65 10.92 34.00
N PRO A 414 -27.32 10.45 35.07
CA PRO A 414 -28.21 11.30 35.83
C PRO A 414 -27.40 12.40 36.52
N ASN A 415 -27.87 13.64 36.39
CA ASN A 415 -27.38 14.81 37.10
C ASN A 415 -27.32 14.58 38.62
N GLU A 416 -26.12 14.33 39.18
CA GLU A 416 -25.86 14.56 40.60
C GLU A 416 -25.28 15.96 40.81
N LYS A 417 -26.15 16.86 41.24
CA LYS A 417 -25.80 18.15 41.82
C LYS A 417 -25.00 17.93 43.10
N GLY A 418 -23.72 18.30 43.04
CA GLY A 418 -23.12 19.19 44.03
C GLY A 418 -22.42 18.55 45.22
N ARG A 419 -21.09 18.70 45.26
CA ARG A 419 -20.43 19.40 46.36
C ARG A 419 -19.00 19.80 46.01
N VAL A 420 -18.76 21.10 46.12
CA VAL A 420 -17.44 21.74 46.19
C VAL A 420 -16.83 21.48 47.57
N ARG A 421 -15.56 21.08 47.64
CA ARG A 421 -14.48 21.78 48.38
C ARG A 421 -13.14 21.02 48.33
N TYR A 422 -12.11 21.82 48.08
CA TYR A 422 -10.67 21.54 48.24
C TYR A 422 -10.28 21.23 49.70
N LEU A 423 -9.24 20.41 49.91
CA LEU A 423 -7.98 20.75 50.60
C LEU A 423 -7.08 19.52 50.89
N LEU A 424 -5.85 19.58 50.32
CA LEU A 424 -4.52 19.34 50.91
C LEU A 424 -4.21 18.13 51.85
N ALA A 425 -3.17 17.38 51.41
CA ALA A 425 -1.90 17.10 52.09
C ALA A 425 -1.63 15.76 52.83
N ASN A 426 -0.40 15.28 52.56
CA ASN A 426 0.49 14.30 53.23
C ASN A 426 0.17 12.81 52.98
N ALA A 427 1.15 11.93 52.66
CA ALA A 427 2.60 11.94 52.88
C ALA A 427 3.40 11.47 51.66
#